data_AF-A0A6P0K0B9-F1
#
_entry.id   AF-A0A6P0K0B9-F1
#
_cell.length_a   1.000
_cell.length_b   1.000
_cell.length_c   1.000
_cell.angle_alpha   90.00
_cell.angle_beta   90.00
_cell.angle_gamma   90.00
#
_symmetry.space_group_name_H-M   'P 1'
#
loop_
_entity.id
_entity.type
_entity.pdbx_description
1 polymer ?
#
loop_
_entity_poly.entity_id
_entity_poly.type
_entity_poly.pdbx_seq_one_letter_code
_entity_poly.pdbx_strand_id
1 'polypeptide(L)'
;MLLNFSYKQQGYGLGVEEIRSLPSEVLYTIDELWTNYSNGRFGLRIQQHIWQKVKLKSRKSNKKSIIFSFRYIISKFIHILSKVDDEESQLDNQNQSKKDWYCFAKQVGWYKENKWIAYEKLTFELSAAKGNLPYCRGWWKNMRYQYEPKRFSELMSKLERSLNEYQ
;
A
#
# COMPACT_ATOMS: atom_id res chain seq x y z
N MET A 1 12.14 -13.92 8.44
CA MET A 1 12.86 -12.77 8.99
C MET A 1 11.94 -11.90 9.84
N LEU A 2 11.02 -11.09 9.27
CA LEU A 2 10.08 -10.27 10.07
C LEU A 2 9.12 -11.06 10.99
N LEU A 3 8.67 -12.24 10.55
CA LEU A 3 7.81 -13.11 11.36
C LEU A 3 8.48 -13.58 12.67
N ASN A 4 9.81 -13.64 12.72
CA ASN A 4 10.53 -14.04 13.93
C ASN A 4 10.49 -12.92 14.99
N PHE A 5 10.32 -11.66 14.58
CA PHE A 5 10.23 -10.50 15.47
C PHE A 5 8.81 -10.23 15.96
N SER A 6 7.78 -10.86 15.36
CA SER A 6 6.40 -10.70 15.79
C SER A 6 5.95 -11.74 16.83
N TYR A 7 6.89 -12.50 17.43
CA TYR A 7 6.64 -13.58 18.41
C TYR A 7 5.65 -14.67 17.93
N LYS A 8 5.41 -14.80 16.62
CA LYS A 8 4.48 -15.80 16.07
C LYS A 8 5.21 -17.06 15.60
N GLN A 9 4.56 -18.21 15.74
CA GLN A 9 5.02 -19.47 15.15
C GLN A 9 5.12 -19.37 13.62
N GLN A 10 6.03 -20.13 13.02
CA GLN A 10 6.14 -20.26 11.56
C GLN A 10 4.80 -20.72 10.99
N GLY A 11 4.15 -19.89 10.16
CA GLY A 11 2.87 -20.23 9.51
C GLY A 11 1.77 -19.17 9.60
N TYR A 12 1.91 -18.18 10.49
CA TYR A 12 0.92 -17.09 10.64
C TYR A 12 1.37 -15.81 9.94
N GLY A 13 0.45 -15.14 9.24
CA GLY A 13 0.68 -13.82 8.66
C GLY A 13 0.68 -12.69 9.71
N LEU A 14 1.30 -11.57 9.36
CA LEU A 14 1.23 -10.32 10.13
C LEU A 14 -0.14 -9.66 9.89
N GLY A 15 -0.92 -9.50 10.95
CA GLY A 15 -2.13 -8.69 10.95
C GLY A 15 -1.82 -7.22 11.24
N VAL A 16 -2.87 -6.40 11.36
CA VAL A 16 -2.72 -4.95 11.59
C VAL A 16 -2.09 -4.68 12.95
N GLU A 17 -2.52 -5.40 13.99
CA GLU A 17 -2.01 -5.17 15.35
C GLU A 17 -0.55 -5.60 15.47
N GLU A 18 -0.14 -6.70 14.82
CA GLU A 18 1.26 -7.10 14.81
C GLU A 18 2.15 -6.10 14.07
N ILE A 19 1.66 -5.52 12.97
CA ILE A 19 2.40 -4.47 12.25
C ILE A 19 2.63 -3.25 13.16
N ARG A 20 1.65 -2.90 14.00
CA ARG A 20 1.78 -1.78 14.94
C ARG A 20 2.79 -2.04 16.03
N SER A 21 2.91 -3.29 16.48
CA SER A 21 3.86 -3.70 17.52
C SER A 21 5.25 -4.05 16.99
N LEU A 22 5.48 -4.02 15.66
CA LEU A 22 6.82 -4.23 15.11
C LEU A 22 7.79 -3.14 15.60
N PRO A 23 8.98 -3.52 16.10
CA PRO A 23 10.02 -2.56 16.47
C PRO A 23 10.42 -1.66 15.30
N SER A 24 10.55 -0.35 15.55
CA SER A 24 10.96 0.65 14.56
C SER A 24 12.32 0.30 13.94
N GLU A 25 13.24 -0.18 14.78
CA GLU A 25 14.62 -0.53 14.48
C GLU A 25 14.68 -1.65 13.43
N VAL A 26 13.79 -2.64 13.55
CA VAL A 26 13.74 -3.78 12.62
C VAL A 26 13.30 -3.31 11.23
N LEU A 27 12.29 -2.45 11.15
CA LEU A 27 11.83 -1.89 9.87
C LEU A 27 12.90 -1.01 9.22
N TYR A 28 13.57 -0.18 10.02
CA TYR A 28 14.69 0.65 9.56
C TYR A 28 15.84 -0.21 9.02
N THR A 29 16.29 -1.20 9.79
CA THR A 29 17.42 -2.07 9.42
C THR A 29 17.14 -2.82 8.13
N ILE A 30 15.94 -3.40 7.99
CA ILE A 30 15.55 -4.11 6.77
C ILE A 30 15.56 -3.17 5.57
N ASP A 31 15.00 -1.98 5.72
CA ASP A 31 14.97 -0.99 4.65
C ASP A 31 16.37 -0.51 4.24
N GLU A 32 17.25 -0.28 5.20
CA GLU A 32 18.63 0.14 4.98
C GLU A 32 19.40 -0.92 4.20
N LEU A 33 19.30 -2.20 4.61
CA LEU A 33 19.91 -3.33 3.91
C LEU A 33 19.42 -3.42 2.47
N TRP A 34 18.10 -3.32 2.23
CA TRP A 34 17.59 -3.34 0.87
C TRP A 34 18.09 -2.16 0.05
N THR A 35 18.13 -0.96 0.62
CA THR A 35 18.54 0.26 -0.07
C THR A 35 20.02 0.19 -0.45
N ASN A 36 20.90 -0.14 0.50
CA ASN A 36 22.36 -0.14 0.32
C ASN A 36 22.80 -1.21 -0.68
N TYR A 37 22.25 -2.43 -0.59
CA TYR A 37 22.67 -3.54 -1.45
C TYR A 37 21.92 -3.61 -2.78
N SER A 38 21.00 -2.68 -3.06
CA SER A 38 20.28 -2.59 -4.34
C SER A 38 20.57 -1.33 -5.14
N ASN A 39 21.56 -0.53 -4.73
CA ASN A 39 21.84 0.78 -5.32
C ASN A 39 20.59 1.70 -5.29
N GLY A 40 19.87 1.71 -4.16
CA GLY A 40 18.66 2.52 -3.95
C GLY A 40 17.44 2.11 -4.76
N ARG A 41 17.40 0.89 -5.31
CA ARG A 41 16.28 0.39 -6.13
C ARG A 41 15.20 -0.29 -5.32
N PHE A 42 15.56 -0.95 -4.24
CA PHE A 42 14.69 -1.75 -3.38
C PHE A 42 14.64 -1.16 -1.98
N GLY A 43 13.61 -1.51 -1.22
CA GLY A 43 13.40 -0.98 0.13
C GLY A 43 11.94 -0.64 0.41
N LEU A 44 11.60 -0.66 1.69
CA LEU A 44 10.29 -0.26 2.20
C LEU A 44 10.02 1.23 1.99
N ARG A 45 11.01 2.11 2.12
CA ARG A 45 10.91 3.54 1.79
C ARG A 45 10.60 3.77 0.32
N ILE A 46 11.26 3.00 -0.55
CA ILE A 46 10.99 3.05 -2.00
C ILE A 46 9.55 2.63 -2.30
N GLN A 47 9.09 1.54 -1.69
CA GLN A 47 7.70 1.10 -1.80
C GLN A 47 6.72 2.13 -1.25
N GLN A 48 7.02 2.74 -0.10
CA GLN A 48 6.22 3.80 0.51
C GLN A 48 6.05 4.99 -0.42
N HIS A 49 7.14 5.46 -1.05
CA HIS A 49 7.08 6.56 -2.01
C HIS A 49 6.19 6.24 -3.22
N ILE A 50 6.32 5.03 -3.78
CA ILE A 50 5.48 4.57 -4.89
C ILE A 50 4.00 4.49 -4.44
N TRP A 51 3.75 3.96 -3.24
CA TRP A 51 2.41 3.87 -2.65
C TRP A 51 1.74 5.24 -2.49
N GLN A 52 2.47 6.22 -1.97
CA GLN A 52 1.95 7.58 -1.82
C GLN A 52 1.67 8.24 -3.17
N LYS A 53 2.55 8.04 -4.17
CA LYS A 53 2.31 8.52 -5.53
C LYS A 53 1.03 7.94 -6.15
N VAL A 54 0.77 6.64 -5.95
CA VAL A 54 -0.47 5.99 -6.40
C VAL A 54 -1.69 6.64 -5.76
N LYS A 55 -1.69 6.79 -4.42
CA LYS A 55 -2.79 7.43 -3.69
C LYS A 55 -3.01 8.89 -4.09
N LEU A 56 -1.94 9.64 -4.36
CA LEU A 56 -2.05 11.03 -4.83
C LEU A 56 -2.66 11.10 -6.23
N LYS A 57 -2.28 10.18 -7.12
CA LYS A 57 -2.86 10.10 -8.48
C LYS A 57 -4.34 9.75 -8.42
N SER A 58 -4.75 8.78 -7.60
CA SER A 58 -6.16 8.41 -7.44
C SER A 58 -6.99 9.57 -6.88
N ARG A 59 -6.51 10.25 -5.83
CA ARG A 59 -7.17 11.44 -5.27
C ARG A 59 -7.33 12.57 -6.29
N LYS A 60 -6.30 12.86 -7.09
CA LYS A 60 -6.37 13.91 -8.14
C LYS A 60 -7.39 13.54 -9.23
N SER A 61 -7.43 12.29 -9.66
CA SER A 61 -8.42 11.81 -10.63
C SER A 61 -9.84 11.89 -10.08
N ASN A 62 -10.06 11.46 -8.83
CA ASN A 62 -11.37 11.53 -8.18
C ASN A 62 -11.82 12.98 -7.98
N LYS A 63 -10.93 13.88 -7.54
CA LYS A 63 -11.23 15.33 -7.42
C LYS A 63 -11.60 15.95 -8.77
N LYS A 64 -10.92 15.58 -9.86
CA LYS A 64 -11.30 16.02 -11.22
C LYS A 64 -12.67 15.49 -11.64
N SER A 65 -12.95 14.22 -11.38
CA SER A 65 -14.24 13.60 -11.68
C SER A 65 -15.37 14.26 -10.89
N ILE A 66 -15.16 14.49 -9.60
CA ILE A 66 -16.09 15.19 -8.70
C ILE A 66 -16.32 16.61 -9.22
N ILE A 67 -15.28 17.41 -9.47
CA ILE A 67 -15.46 18.78 -10.00
C ILE A 67 -16.24 18.77 -11.31
N PHE A 68 -15.99 17.80 -12.19
CA PHE A 68 -16.74 17.67 -13.45
C PHE A 68 -18.21 17.32 -13.21
N SER A 69 -18.49 16.33 -12.35
CA SER A 69 -19.85 15.93 -11.96
C SER A 69 -20.57 17.05 -11.21
N PHE A 70 -19.91 17.76 -10.30
CA PHE A 70 -20.46 18.92 -9.60
C PHE A 70 -20.67 20.09 -10.54
N ARG A 71 -19.81 20.34 -11.54
CA ARG A 71 -20.07 21.39 -12.54
C ARG A 71 -21.32 21.06 -13.37
N TYR A 72 -21.52 19.78 -13.67
CA TYR A 72 -22.72 19.28 -14.34
C TYR A 72 -23.97 19.32 -13.44
N ILE A 73 -23.83 18.93 -12.17
CA ILE A 73 -24.92 18.91 -11.18
C ILE A 73 -25.28 20.34 -10.74
N ILE A 74 -24.34 21.21 -10.38
CA ILE A 74 -24.59 22.62 -10.05
C ILE A 74 -25.26 23.36 -11.21
N SER A 75 -24.91 23.02 -12.46
CA SER A 75 -25.61 23.55 -13.65
C SER A 75 -27.07 23.08 -13.77
N LYS A 76 -27.48 22.03 -13.06
CA LYS A 76 -28.82 21.41 -13.10
C LYS A 76 -29.60 21.55 -11.78
N PHE A 77 -28.91 21.85 -10.67
CA PHE A 77 -29.40 21.66 -9.30
C PHE A 77 -29.21 22.91 -8.40
N ILE A 78 -29.31 24.14 -8.93
CA ILE A 78 -29.47 25.34 -8.08
C ILE A 78 -30.76 25.30 -7.21
N HIS A 79 -31.68 24.35 -7.42
CA HIS A 79 -32.99 24.38 -6.76
C HIS A 79 -33.31 23.27 -5.75
N ILE A 80 -32.42 22.30 -5.47
CA ILE A 80 -32.84 21.07 -4.76
C ILE A 80 -31.96 20.66 -3.57
N LEU A 81 -30.71 21.10 -3.46
CA LEU A 81 -29.77 20.40 -2.57
C LEU A 81 -29.65 21.03 -1.18
N SER A 82 -30.63 20.77 -0.29
CA SER A 82 -30.44 20.97 1.15
C SER A 82 -30.44 19.70 2.00
N LYS A 83 -30.71 18.50 1.49
CA LYS A 83 -30.70 17.28 2.33
C LYS A 83 -30.36 16.01 1.57
N VAL A 84 -29.13 15.51 1.69
CA VAL A 84 -28.78 14.07 1.66
C VAL A 84 -27.46 13.88 2.41
N ASP A 85 -27.45 13.08 3.48
CA ASP A 85 -26.27 12.70 4.28
C ASP A 85 -25.87 11.21 4.05
N ASP A 86 -24.60 10.99 3.71
CA ASP A 86 -23.58 10.08 4.28
C ASP A 86 -23.81 8.56 4.59
N GLU A 87 -24.22 7.75 3.61
CA GLU A 87 -24.00 6.27 3.64
C GLU A 87 -23.12 5.71 2.50
N GLU A 88 -22.92 6.45 1.41
CA GLU A 88 -22.17 5.99 0.21
C GLU A 88 -20.63 5.93 0.42
N SER A 89 -20.13 6.54 1.49
CA SER A 89 -18.71 6.84 1.69
C SER A 89 -17.80 5.65 2.04
N GLN A 90 -18.32 4.56 2.63
CA GLN A 90 -17.47 3.45 3.09
C GLN A 90 -17.16 2.40 2.01
N LEU A 91 -18.14 2.09 1.16
CA LEU A 91 -17.98 1.11 0.06
C LEU A 91 -17.01 1.64 -1.01
N ASP A 92 -17.13 2.93 -1.33
CA ASP A 92 -16.26 3.61 -2.28
C ASP A 92 -14.79 3.66 -1.81
N ASN A 93 -14.58 3.87 -0.51
CA ASN A 93 -13.24 3.89 0.07
C ASN A 93 -12.55 2.51 0.02
N GLN A 94 -13.28 1.42 0.27
CA GLN A 94 -12.71 0.07 0.13
C GLN A 94 -12.41 -0.27 -1.34
N ASN A 95 -13.30 0.09 -2.26
CA ASN A 95 -13.10 -0.09 -3.70
C ASN A 95 -11.91 0.70 -4.21
N GLN A 96 -11.70 1.93 -3.72
CA GLN A 96 -10.55 2.74 -4.09
C GLN A 96 -9.24 2.18 -3.53
N SER A 97 -9.20 1.77 -2.25
CA SER A 97 -8.03 1.15 -1.64
C SER A 97 -7.60 -0.11 -2.37
N LYS A 98 -8.57 -0.92 -2.81
CA LYS A 98 -8.32 -2.07 -3.68
C LYS A 98 -7.70 -1.63 -5.02
N LYS A 99 -8.28 -0.67 -5.73
CA LYS A 99 -7.72 -0.17 -7.01
C LYS A 99 -6.27 0.34 -6.85
N ASP A 100 -6.01 1.09 -5.79
CA ASP A 100 -4.67 1.62 -5.48
C ASP A 100 -3.68 0.48 -5.25
N TRP A 101 -4.08 -0.59 -4.53
CA TRP A 101 -3.26 -1.78 -4.31
C TRP A 101 -2.81 -2.46 -5.61
N TYR A 102 -3.74 -2.67 -6.55
CA TYR A 102 -3.38 -3.24 -7.87
C TYR A 102 -2.48 -2.31 -8.68
N CYS A 103 -2.72 -1.00 -8.63
CA CYS A 103 -1.90 -0.02 -9.34
C CYS A 103 -0.46 -0.02 -8.81
N PHE A 104 -0.32 -0.03 -7.49
CA PHE A 104 0.97 -0.17 -6.82
C PHE A 104 1.65 -1.49 -7.21
N ALA A 105 0.95 -2.62 -7.10
CA ALA A 105 1.49 -3.93 -7.38
C ALA A 105 1.98 -4.08 -8.83
N LYS A 106 1.29 -3.45 -9.79
CA LYS A 106 1.77 -3.36 -11.18
C LYS A 106 3.10 -2.60 -11.29
N GLN A 107 3.23 -1.46 -10.59
CA GLN A 107 4.45 -0.64 -10.65
C GLN A 107 5.66 -1.34 -10.03
N VAL A 108 5.48 -2.02 -8.91
CA VAL A 108 6.58 -2.78 -8.27
C VAL A 108 6.76 -4.17 -8.87
N GLY A 109 5.95 -4.57 -9.85
CA GLY A 109 6.09 -5.85 -10.56
C GLY A 109 5.55 -7.08 -9.82
N TRP A 110 4.70 -6.91 -8.80
CA TRP A 110 4.04 -8.00 -8.07
C TRP A 110 2.76 -8.49 -8.73
N TYR A 111 2.22 -7.71 -9.66
CA TYR A 111 1.03 -8.06 -10.42
C TYR A 111 1.26 -7.83 -11.91
N LYS A 112 1.23 -8.90 -12.71
CA LYS A 112 1.43 -8.88 -14.16
C LYS A 112 0.44 -9.82 -14.82
N GLU A 113 -0.02 -9.48 -16.03
CA GLU A 113 -0.91 -10.35 -16.82
C GLU A 113 -2.14 -10.85 -16.04
N ASN A 114 -2.75 -9.95 -15.28
CA ASN A 114 -3.88 -10.20 -14.39
C ASN A 114 -3.63 -11.22 -13.26
N LYS A 115 -2.38 -11.56 -12.96
CA LYS A 115 -1.98 -12.52 -11.93
C LYS A 115 -1.00 -11.91 -10.93
N TRP A 116 -1.17 -12.30 -9.67
CA TRP A 116 -0.17 -12.04 -8.63
C TRP A 116 1.02 -12.97 -8.84
N ILE A 117 2.22 -12.40 -8.86
CA ILE A 117 3.46 -13.16 -8.96
C ILE A 117 3.69 -13.88 -7.63
N ALA A 118 3.83 -15.20 -7.67
CA ALA A 118 4.15 -16.01 -6.51
C ALA A 118 5.63 -15.80 -6.10
N TYR A 119 5.97 -16.08 -4.84
CA TYR A 119 7.32 -15.84 -4.31
C TYR A 119 8.39 -16.58 -5.12
N GLU A 120 8.09 -17.81 -5.52
CA GLU A 120 8.95 -18.71 -6.29
C GLU A 120 9.22 -18.19 -7.72
N LYS A 121 8.44 -17.22 -8.17
CA LYS A 121 8.56 -16.60 -9.50
C LYS A 121 9.09 -15.16 -9.44
N LEU A 122 9.57 -14.71 -8.28
CA LEU A 122 10.18 -13.39 -8.14
C LEU A 122 11.56 -13.36 -8.80
N THR A 123 11.91 -12.19 -9.33
CA THR A 123 13.23 -11.90 -9.87
C THR A 123 14.10 -11.30 -8.77
N PHE A 124 15.11 -12.04 -8.29
CA PHE A 124 16.05 -11.59 -7.26
C PHE A 124 17.29 -10.92 -7.86
N GLU A 125 17.08 -10.02 -8.82
CA GLU A 125 18.15 -9.30 -9.52
C GLU A 125 17.93 -7.80 -9.45
N LEU A 126 19.01 -7.03 -9.59
CA LEU A 126 18.95 -5.56 -9.66
C LEU A 126 18.17 -5.05 -10.88
N SER A 127 18.02 -5.89 -11.91
CA SER A 127 17.21 -5.63 -13.11
C SER A 127 15.70 -5.54 -12.82
N ALA A 128 15.24 -6.08 -11.68
CA ALA A 128 13.83 -6.05 -11.30
C ALA A 128 13.28 -4.63 -11.15
N ALA A 129 11.95 -4.51 -11.20
CA ALA A 129 11.26 -3.22 -11.10
C ALA A 129 11.60 -2.51 -9.78
N LYS A 130 11.67 -1.18 -9.80
CA LYS A 130 11.95 -0.39 -8.59
C LYS A 130 10.90 -0.69 -7.51
N GLY A 131 11.35 -0.98 -6.29
CA GLY A 131 10.50 -1.38 -5.17
C GLY A 131 10.01 -2.84 -5.23
N ASN A 132 10.46 -3.67 -6.17
CA ASN A 132 10.05 -5.08 -6.26
C ASN A 132 10.41 -5.88 -5.00
N LEU A 133 11.50 -5.51 -4.32
CA LEU A 133 11.92 -6.12 -3.06
C LEU A 133 11.93 -5.06 -1.94
N PRO A 134 11.67 -5.46 -0.68
CA PRO A 134 11.25 -6.81 -0.25
C PRO A 134 9.83 -7.17 -0.70
N TYR A 135 9.55 -8.44 -0.99
CA TYR A 135 8.20 -8.89 -1.37
C TYR A 135 7.26 -9.00 -0.15
N CYS A 136 6.62 -7.88 0.21
CA CYS A 136 5.79 -7.78 1.42
C CYS A 136 4.51 -8.61 1.38
N ARG A 137 4.03 -9.03 0.20
CA ARG A 137 2.83 -9.87 0.10
C ARG A 137 3.00 -11.23 0.79
N GLY A 138 4.22 -11.75 0.84
CA GLY A 138 4.54 -12.97 1.59
C GLY A 138 4.34 -12.84 3.09
N TRP A 139 4.22 -11.62 3.64
CA TRP A 139 4.08 -11.39 5.09
C TRP A 139 2.65 -11.58 5.57
N TRP A 140 1.68 -11.66 4.66
CA TRP A 140 0.26 -11.81 4.98
C TRP A 140 -0.26 -13.25 4.79
N LYS A 141 0.63 -14.25 4.81
CA LYS A 141 0.31 -15.65 4.51
C LYS A 141 -0.92 -16.13 5.31
N ASN A 142 -1.79 -16.90 4.67
CA ASN A 142 -3.03 -17.46 5.23
C ASN A 142 -4.08 -16.41 5.69
N MET A 143 -3.93 -15.14 5.31
CA MET A 143 -4.89 -14.09 5.66
C MET A 143 -5.76 -13.73 4.46
N ARG A 144 -6.99 -13.24 4.72
CA ARG A 144 -7.93 -12.83 3.66
C ARG A 144 -7.34 -11.71 2.79
N TYR A 145 -7.37 -11.92 1.47
CA TYR A 145 -6.80 -11.03 0.46
C TYR A 145 -7.36 -9.61 0.51
N GLN A 146 -8.66 -9.46 0.78
CA GLN A 146 -9.35 -8.17 0.82
C GLN A 146 -8.77 -7.16 1.82
N TYR A 147 -7.99 -7.61 2.80
CA TYR A 147 -7.34 -6.74 3.79
C TYR A 147 -5.84 -6.52 3.54
N GLU A 148 -5.25 -7.08 2.47
CA GLU A 148 -3.86 -6.78 2.09
C GLU A 148 -3.61 -5.26 1.94
N PRO A 149 -4.49 -4.47 1.28
CA PRO A 149 -4.27 -3.03 1.16
C PRO A 149 -4.23 -2.32 2.52
N LYS A 150 -5.07 -2.76 3.48
CA LYS A 150 -5.13 -2.20 4.83
C LYS A 150 -3.84 -2.49 5.60
N ARG A 151 -3.36 -3.74 5.57
CA ARG A 151 -2.11 -4.14 6.22
C ARG A 151 -0.91 -3.43 5.62
N PHE A 152 -0.83 -3.38 4.28
CA PHE A 152 0.23 -2.68 3.59
C PHE A 152 0.20 -1.17 3.91
N SER A 153 -0.98 -0.54 3.94
CA SER A 153 -1.09 0.86 4.33
C SER A 153 -0.65 1.10 5.78
N GLU A 154 -1.00 0.22 6.72
CA GLU A 154 -0.53 0.32 8.11
C GLU A 154 0.99 0.17 8.21
N LEU A 155 1.58 -0.77 7.47
CA LEU A 155 3.03 -0.94 7.39
C LEU A 155 3.72 0.33 6.90
N MET A 156 3.19 0.93 5.82
CA MET A 156 3.71 2.19 5.29
C MET A 156 3.57 3.35 6.29
N SER A 157 2.47 3.42 7.05
CA SER A 157 2.29 4.40 8.11
C SER A 157 3.20 4.17 9.33
N LYS A 158 3.47 2.91 9.70
CA LYS A 158 4.42 2.60 10.78
C LYS A 158 5.84 2.96 10.36
N LEU A 159 6.23 2.65 9.13
CA LEU A 159 7.54 3.06 8.59
C LEU A 159 7.69 4.58 8.67
N GLU A 160 6.71 5.35 8.20
CA GLU A 160 6.74 6.82 8.26
C GLU A 160 6.98 7.35 9.67
N ARG A 161 6.22 6.85 10.66
CA ARG A 161 6.39 7.21 12.07
C ARG A 161 7.78 6.85 12.59
N SER A 162 8.29 5.69 12.20
CA SER A 162 9.59 5.20 12.65
C SER A 162 10.74 6.04 12.09
N LEU A 163 10.63 6.55 10.86
CA LEU A 163 11.71 7.35 10.26
C LEU A 163 11.87 8.72 10.90
N ASN A 164 10.78 9.30 11.40
CA ASN A 164 10.81 10.56 12.12
C ASN A 164 11.48 10.44 13.50
N GLU A 165 11.68 9.24 14.02
CA GLU A 165 12.38 8.99 15.30
C GLU A 165 13.92 8.99 15.13
N TYR A 166 14.41 8.87 13.89
CA TYR A 166 15.84 8.68 13.57
C TYR A 166 16.40 9.77 12.61
N GLN A 167 15.68 10.89 12.45
CA GLN A 167 16.09 12.09 11.70
C GLN A 167 16.15 13.29 12.64
#